data_AF-A0A0D3JM25-F1
#
_entry.id   AF-A0A0D3JM25-F1
#
_cell.length_a   1.000
_cell.length_b   1.000
_cell.length_c   1.000
_cell.angle_alpha   90.00
_cell.angle_beta   90.00
_cell.angle_gamma   90.00
#
_symmetry.space_group_name_H-M   'P 1'
#
loop_
_entity.id
_entity.type
_entity.pdbx_description
1 polymer ?
#
loop_
_entity_poly.entity_id
_entity_poly.type
_entity_poly.pdbx_seq_one_letter_code
_entity_poly.pdbx_strand_id
1 'polypeptide(L)'
;MLVQRYRRRKAPRRCPVGARAGSSLAFNELAARGGGARKKKLKLAKSAIHSWGLYAAEHIDAEDFVVEYIGEYVRSSLAEQREQKLGYGDDYIFRVDAEQLVDATCKGGVARFANHCCEPNCYTRIITAGGKPRIVLYSKRPIEPGEEITYNYNFDIDEDPTLRIPCRCGSKGCKGFLN
;
A
#
# COMPACT_ATOMS: atom_id res chain seq x y z
N MET A 1 -0.36 -8.60 -6.50
CA MET A 1 -0.68 -7.62 -7.57
C MET A 1 -1.69 -6.62 -7.01
N LEU A 2 -1.26 -5.44 -6.55
CA LEU A 2 -2.21 -4.46 -6.01
C LEU A 2 -3.27 -4.16 -7.09
N VAL A 3 -4.55 -4.06 -6.74
CA VAL A 3 -5.61 -3.61 -7.67
C VAL A 3 -6.02 -2.22 -7.20
N GLN A 4 -5.18 -1.21 -7.45
CA GLN A 4 -5.61 0.19 -7.32
C GLN A 4 -5.99 0.65 -8.73
N ARG A 5 -7.18 0.27 -9.19
CA ARG A 5 -7.68 0.71 -10.50
C ARG A 5 -8.11 2.17 -10.39
N TYR A 6 -7.17 3.08 -10.63
CA TYR A 6 -7.40 4.53 -10.60
C TYR A 6 -8.16 5.00 -11.86
N ARG A 7 -9.44 4.67 -12.03
CA ARG A 7 -10.25 5.25 -13.14
C ARG A 7 -11.23 6.30 -12.62
N ARG A 8 -11.36 7.38 -13.41
CA ARG A 8 -11.95 8.69 -13.08
C ARG A 8 -13.23 8.65 -12.23
N ARG A 9 -13.16 9.36 -11.09
CA ARG A 9 -14.21 10.08 -10.33
C ARG A 9 -15.46 9.29 -9.89
N LYS A 10 -15.37 8.68 -8.71
CA LYS A 10 -16.34 8.87 -7.61
C LYS A 10 -15.57 9.17 -6.32
N ALA A 11 -16.17 9.93 -5.40
CA ALA A 11 -15.53 10.31 -4.14
C ALA A 11 -14.99 9.08 -3.37
N PRO A 12 -13.85 9.19 -2.67
CA PRO A 12 -13.31 8.07 -1.88
C PRO A 12 -14.39 7.57 -0.91
N ARG A 13 -14.55 6.26 -0.79
CA ARG A 13 -15.54 5.64 0.10
C ARG A 13 -15.35 6.21 1.52
N ARG A 14 -16.27 7.06 1.97
CA ARG A 14 -16.33 7.54 3.36
C ARG A 14 -16.85 6.40 4.23
N CYS A 15 -15.94 5.65 4.83
CA CYS A 15 -16.27 4.79 5.95
C CYS A 15 -16.27 5.65 7.24
N PRO A 16 -17.28 5.54 8.13
CA PRO A 16 -17.32 6.29 9.38
C PRO A 16 -16.06 5.96 10.20
N VAL A 17 -15.39 7.01 10.68
CA VAL A 17 -14.09 6.93 11.33
C VAL A 17 -14.25 6.22 12.67
N GLY A 18 -13.87 4.94 12.71
CA GLY A 18 -13.96 4.10 13.89
C GLY A 18 -13.04 2.89 13.85
N ALA A 19 -11.87 2.99 13.21
CA ALA A 19 -10.88 1.91 13.23
C ALA A 19 -9.84 2.22 14.32
N ARG A 20 -9.99 1.58 15.49
CA ARG A 20 -8.91 1.52 16.49
C ARG A 20 -7.67 0.93 15.82
N ALA A 21 -6.54 1.61 15.94
CA ALA A 21 -5.25 1.11 15.48
C ALA A 21 -4.88 -0.14 16.29
N GLY A 22 -5.27 -1.33 15.82
CA GLY A 22 -4.83 -2.59 16.38
C GLY A 22 -3.31 -2.72 16.27
N SER A 23 -2.68 -3.33 17.27
CA SER A 23 -1.29 -3.74 17.19
C SER A 23 -1.09 -4.71 16.02
N SER A 24 -0.10 -4.44 15.17
CA SER A 24 0.27 -5.30 14.05
C SER A 24 0.82 -6.64 14.57
N LEU A 25 0.14 -7.75 14.27
CA LEU A 25 0.61 -9.10 14.62
C LEU A 25 1.90 -9.45 13.86
N ALA A 26 2.01 -8.99 12.61
CA ALA A 26 3.24 -9.14 11.82
C ALA A 26 4.43 -8.49 12.52
N PHE A 27 4.24 -7.27 13.03
CA PHE A 27 5.26 -6.57 13.80
C PHE A 27 5.68 -7.34 15.06
N ASN A 28 4.71 -7.81 15.86
CA ASN A 28 5.00 -8.54 17.09
C ASN A 28 5.80 -9.82 16.84
N GLU A 29 5.49 -10.58 15.79
CA GLU A 29 6.22 -11.80 15.46
C GLU A 29 7.59 -11.54 14.85
N LEU A 30 7.75 -10.47 14.05
CA LEU A 30 9.06 -10.05 13.55
C LEU A 30 9.97 -9.58 14.70
N ALA A 31 9.42 -8.82 15.65
CA ALA A 31 10.14 -8.39 16.85
C ALA A 31 10.52 -9.59 17.75
N ALA A 32 9.63 -10.58 17.89
CA ALA A 32 9.89 -11.79 18.69
C ALA A 32 10.98 -12.70 18.08
N ARG A 33 11.23 -12.63 16.77
CA ARG A 33 12.25 -13.42 16.06
C ARG A 33 13.68 -12.87 16.18
N GLY A 34 13.92 -11.89 17.07
CA GLY A 34 15.26 -11.37 17.34
C GLY A 34 15.78 -10.34 16.33
N GLY A 35 14.97 -9.97 15.33
CA GLY A 35 15.19 -8.73 14.60
C GLY A 35 14.71 -7.58 15.48
N GLY A 36 15.55 -6.59 15.78
CA GLY A 36 15.21 -5.40 16.58
C GLY A 36 14.17 -4.47 15.93
N ALA A 37 13.11 -5.03 15.34
CA ALA A 37 12.03 -4.33 14.70
C ALA A 37 11.26 -3.57 15.77
N ARG A 38 11.61 -2.29 15.96
CA ARG A 38 10.76 -1.31 16.63
C ARG A 38 9.84 -0.65 15.62
N LYS A 39 8.65 -0.25 16.05
CA LYS A 39 7.70 0.43 15.19
C LYS A 39 8.33 1.72 14.67
N LYS A 40 8.35 1.89 13.34
CA LYS A 40 8.92 3.08 12.72
C LYS A 40 8.02 4.30 12.94
N LYS A 41 8.63 5.45 13.21
CA LYS A 41 7.94 6.74 13.29
C LYS A 41 7.65 7.22 11.87
N LEU A 42 6.36 7.26 11.54
CA LEU A 42 5.86 7.66 10.24
C LEU A 42 4.86 8.80 10.41
N LYS A 43 4.80 9.70 9.44
CA LYS A 43 3.88 10.85 9.43
C LYS A 43 3.10 10.89 8.12
N LEU A 44 1.90 11.45 8.16
CA LEU A 44 1.11 11.73 6.97
C LEU A 44 1.25 13.21 6.60
N ALA A 45 1.48 13.48 5.33
CA ALA A 45 1.53 14.84 4.80
C ALA A 45 0.98 14.89 3.37
N LYS A 46 0.75 16.09 2.84
CA LYS A 46 0.36 16.27 1.44
C LYS A 46 1.48 15.77 0.53
N SER A 47 1.12 14.92 -0.44
CA SER A 47 2.07 14.35 -1.40
C SER A 47 2.07 15.10 -2.70
N ALA A 48 3.26 15.22 -3.29
CA ALA A 48 3.44 15.72 -4.66
C ALA A 48 2.96 14.69 -5.71
N ILE A 49 2.94 13.41 -5.35
CA ILE A 49 2.53 12.31 -6.24
C ILE A 49 1.01 12.25 -6.31
N HIS A 50 0.37 12.03 -5.16
CA HIS A 50 -1.08 11.90 -5.09
C HIS A 50 -1.62 12.18 -3.69
N SER A 51 -2.56 13.13 -3.59
CA SER A 51 -3.36 13.43 -2.39
C SER A 51 -2.55 13.52 -1.08
N TRP A 52 -2.44 12.40 -0.35
CA TRP A 52 -1.68 12.26 0.89
C TRP A 52 -0.60 11.20 0.70
N GLY A 53 0.55 11.42 1.31
CA GLY A 53 1.69 10.50 1.32
C GLY A 53 2.04 10.08 2.73
N LEU A 54 2.70 8.93 2.82
CA LEU A 54 3.34 8.42 4.03
C LEU A 54 4.80 8.82 4.02
N TYR A 55 5.29 9.44 5.09
CA TYR A 55 6.66 9.95 5.17
C TYR A 55 7.39 9.38 6.37
N ALA A 56 8.70 9.17 6.23
CA ALA A 56 9.57 8.85 7.34
C ALA A 56 9.66 10.04 8.31
N ALA A 57 9.51 9.79 9.61
CA ALA A 57 9.76 10.77 10.67
C ALA A 57 11.04 10.46 11.46
N GLU A 58 11.80 9.47 11.01
CA GLU A 58 13.10 9.06 11.53
C GLU A 58 13.89 8.35 10.42
N HIS A 59 15.19 8.13 10.65
CA HIS A 59 16.02 7.33 9.77
C HIS A 59 15.59 5.85 9.81
N ILE A 60 15.53 5.22 8.63
CA ILE A 60 15.20 3.80 8.46
C ILE A 60 16.32 3.18 7.64
N ASP A 61 17.02 2.20 8.20
CA ASP A 61 18.09 1.49 7.49
C ASP A 61 17.56 0.68 6.30
N ALA A 62 18.45 0.23 5.41
CA ALA A 62 18.07 -0.68 4.33
C ALA A 62 17.62 -2.04 4.88
N GLU A 63 16.72 -2.71 4.15
CA GLU A 63 16.19 -4.04 4.47
C GLU A 63 15.45 -4.12 5.81
N ASP A 64 14.99 -2.98 6.32
CA ASP A 64 14.32 -2.87 7.60
C ASP A 64 12.80 -2.85 7.45
N PHE A 65 12.10 -3.34 8.46
CA PHE A 65 10.65 -3.32 8.54
C PHE A 65 10.16 -1.87 8.64
N VAL A 66 9.34 -1.45 7.68
CA VAL A 66 8.74 -0.10 7.68
C VAL A 66 7.35 -0.14 8.31
N VAL A 67 6.42 -0.86 7.69
CA VAL A 67 5.01 -0.90 8.11
C VAL A 67 4.26 -2.10 7.52
N GLU A 68 3.28 -2.64 8.26
CA GLU A 68 2.32 -3.62 7.73
C GLU A 68 1.21 -2.92 6.93
N TYR A 69 0.88 -3.47 5.77
CA TYR A 69 -0.32 -3.10 5.02
C TYR A 69 -1.53 -3.86 5.58
N ILE A 70 -2.24 -3.20 6.50
CA ILE A 70 -3.41 -3.76 7.20
C ILE A 70 -4.67 -3.45 6.39
N GLY A 71 -5.54 -4.46 6.23
CA GLY A 71 -6.84 -4.38 5.57
C GLY A 71 -7.74 -5.56 5.95
N GLU A 72 -8.94 -5.60 5.38
CA GLU A 72 -9.85 -6.74 5.45
C GLU A 72 -9.53 -7.77 4.37
N TYR A 73 -9.40 -9.04 4.73
CA TYR A 73 -9.22 -10.11 3.74
C TYR A 73 -10.55 -10.43 3.10
N VAL A 74 -10.61 -10.28 1.78
CA VAL A 74 -11.81 -10.51 0.97
C VAL A 74 -11.44 -11.50 -0.13
N ARG A 75 -12.39 -12.37 -0.51
CA ARG A 75 -12.20 -13.27 -1.64
C ARG A 75 -12.27 -12.50 -2.96
N SER A 76 -11.44 -12.87 -3.93
CA SER A 76 -11.39 -12.24 -5.26
C SER A 76 -12.76 -12.14 -5.92
N SER A 77 -13.56 -13.21 -5.89
CA SER A 77 -14.91 -13.25 -6.46
C SER A 77 -15.88 -12.25 -5.79
N LEU A 78 -15.74 -12.06 -4.48
CA LEU A 78 -16.57 -11.12 -3.74
C LEU A 78 -16.15 -9.67 -4.03
N ALA A 79 -14.85 -9.41 -4.23
CA ALA A 79 -14.38 -8.10 -4.62
C ALA A 79 -14.86 -7.71 -6.02
N GLU A 80 -14.80 -8.63 -6.98
CA GLU A 80 -15.31 -8.41 -8.33
C GLU A 80 -16.82 -8.09 -8.32
N GLN A 81 -17.61 -8.82 -7.52
CA GLN A 81 -19.03 -8.50 -7.33
C GLN A 81 -19.26 -7.13 -6.68
N ARG A 82 -18.40 -6.72 -5.73
CA ARG A 82 -18.47 -5.40 -5.10
C ARG A 82 -18.10 -4.29 -6.08
N GLU A 83 -17.13 -4.52 -6.95
CA GLU A 83 -16.74 -3.60 -8.03
C GLU A 83 -17.89 -3.39 -9.02
N GLN A 84 -18.49 -4.48 -9.51
CA GLN A 84 -19.60 -4.45 -10.47
C GLN A 84 -20.84 -3.70 -9.93
N LYS A 85 -21.16 -3.85 -8.63
CA LYS A 85 -22.36 -3.25 -8.03
C LYS A 85 -22.20 -1.78 -7.63
N LEU A 86 -21.02 -1.38 -7.16
CA LEU A 86 -20.81 -0.07 -6.52
C LEU A 86 -20.08 0.94 -7.44
N GLY A 87 -19.53 0.46 -8.55
CA GLY A 87 -18.68 1.24 -9.44
C GLY A 87 -17.27 1.42 -8.88
N TYR A 88 -16.37 1.87 -9.77
CA TYR A 88 -14.94 2.05 -9.52
C TYR A 88 -14.66 3.19 -8.52
N GLY A 89 -13.76 2.95 -7.56
CA GLY A 89 -13.30 3.93 -6.58
C GLY A 89 -11.78 3.86 -6.36
N ASP A 90 -11.25 4.74 -5.50
CA ASP A 90 -9.86 4.68 -5.02
C ASP A 90 -9.66 3.43 -4.15
N ASP A 91 -9.56 2.28 -4.80
CA ASP A 91 -9.68 1.00 -4.12
C ASP A 91 -8.34 0.62 -3.50
N TYR A 92 -8.21 0.77 -2.18
CA TYR A 92 -7.03 0.40 -1.40
C TYR A 92 -6.86 -1.13 -1.30
N ILE A 93 -6.88 -1.82 -2.45
CA ILE A 93 -6.94 -3.28 -2.57
C ILE A 93 -5.57 -3.85 -2.92
N PHE A 94 -5.09 -4.78 -2.11
CA PHE A 94 -3.85 -5.51 -2.34
C PHE A 94 -4.11 -6.99 -2.59
N ARG A 95 -3.85 -7.50 -3.80
CA ARG A 95 -3.95 -8.93 -4.09
C ARG A 95 -2.77 -9.68 -3.47
N VAL A 96 -3.10 -10.59 -2.55
CA VAL A 96 -2.15 -11.52 -1.92
C VAL A 96 -1.90 -12.69 -2.86
N ASP A 97 -2.96 -13.29 -3.39
CA ASP A 97 -2.93 -14.42 -4.32
C ASP A 97 -4.15 -14.41 -5.27
N ALA A 98 -4.37 -15.47 -6.05
CA ALA A 98 -5.47 -15.55 -7.00
C ALA A 98 -6.86 -15.48 -6.33
N GLU A 99 -6.99 -15.97 -5.10
CA GLU A 99 -8.26 -16.12 -4.40
C GLU A 99 -8.48 -15.06 -3.33
N GLN A 100 -7.41 -14.41 -2.85
CA GLN A 100 -7.43 -13.50 -1.71
C GLN A 100 -6.84 -12.13 -2.03
N LEU A 101 -7.54 -11.11 -1.55
CA LEU A 101 -7.09 -9.72 -1.54
C LEU A 101 -7.35 -9.06 -0.19
N VAL A 102 -6.60 -8.01 0.09
CA VAL A 102 -6.66 -7.21 1.31
C VAL A 102 -7.20 -5.83 0.95
N ASP A 103 -8.42 -5.54 1.39
CA ASP A 103 -9.11 -4.27 1.20
C ASP A 103 -8.90 -3.36 2.42
N ALA A 104 -8.08 -2.32 2.27
CA ALA A 104 -7.79 -1.34 3.30
C ALA A 104 -8.73 -0.12 3.27
N THR A 105 -9.83 -0.17 2.52
CA THR A 105 -10.73 0.98 2.32
C THR A 105 -11.45 1.39 3.59
N CYS A 106 -11.97 0.42 4.35
CA CYS A 106 -12.70 0.69 5.61
C CYS A 106 -11.91 0.31 6.87
N LYS A 107 -10.97 -0.63 6.78
CA LYS A 107 -10.18 -1.13 7.91
C LYS A 107 -8.68 -1.10 7.59
N GLY A 108 -8.17 0.09 7.28
CA GLY A 108 -6.78 0.30 6.85
C GLY A 108 -5.84 0.81 7.94
N GLY A 109 -4.55 0.48 7.83
CA GLY A 109 -3.46 1.14 8.55
C GLY A 109 -2.93 2.39 7.82
N VAL A 110 -1.88 3.03 8.35
CA VAL A 110 -1.22 4.19 7.70
C VAL A 110 -0.55 3.83 6.36
N ALA A 111 -0.22 2.56 6.14
CA ALA A 111 0.38 2.06 4.91
C ALA A 111 -0.47 2.31 3.66
N ARG A 112 -1.78 2.51 3.80
CA ARG A 112 -2.69 2.83 2.67
C ARG A 112 -2.35 4.15 1.96
N PHE A 113 -1.55 5.01 2.60
CA PHE A 113 -1.11 6.29 2.07
C PHE A 113 0.29 6.23 1.44
N ALA A 114 0.94 5.06 1.41
CA ALA A 114 2.18 4.90 0.68
C ALA A 114 1.88 4.92 -0.83
N ASN A 115 2.49 5.86 -1.55
CA ASN A 115 2.20 6.10 -2.96
C ASN A 115 3.06 5.24 -3.90
N HIS A 116 2.65 5.23 -5.17
CA HIS A 116 3.43 4.61 -6.24
C HIS A 116 4.69 5.41 -6.55
N CYS A 117 5.81 4.71 -6.73
CA CYS A 117 6.95 5.21 -7.50
C CYS A 117 7.51 4.13 -8.42
N CYS A 118 7.92 4.51 -9.64
CA CYS A 118 8.60 3.60 -10.57
C CYS A 118 10.00 3.21 -10.07
N GLU A 119 10.67 4.12 -9.35
CA GLU A 119 11.94 3.91 -8.65
C GLU A 119 11.73 4.06 -7.14
N PRO A 120 11.03 3.11 -6.48
CA PRO A 120 10.61 3.28 -5.10
C PRO A 120 11.74 3.03 -4.10
N ASN A 121 11.62 3.59 -2.91
CA ASN A 121 12.51 3.30 -1.78
C ASN A 121 12.08 2.08 -0.95
N CYS A 122 10.86 1.57 -1.13
CA CYS A 122 10.37 0.37 -0.45
C CYS A 122 9.93 -0.72 -1.44
N TYR A 123 9.89 -1.95 -0.93
CA TYR A 123 9.30 -3.11 -1.57
C TYR A 123 8.34 -3.82 -0.64
N THR A 124 7.45 -4.62 -1.22
CA THR A 124 6.45 -5.37 -0.47
C THR A 124 6.84 -6.84 -0.39
N ARG A 125 6.62 -7.45 0.77
CA ARG A 125 6.76 -8.89 0.99
C ARG A 125 5.49 -9.43 1.63
N ILE A 126 5.10 -10.63 1.23
CA ILE A 126 4.08 -11.39 1.94
C ILE A 126 4.81 -12.32 2.90
N ILE A 127 4.52 -12.20 4.18
CA ILE A 127 5.06 -13.07 5.24
C ILE A 127 3.92 -13.79 5.94
N THR A 128 4.18 -14.96 6.48
CA THR A 128 3.20 -15.67 7.31
C THR A 128 3.37 -15.24 8.76
N ALA A 129 2.33 -14.66 9.34
CA ALA A 129 2.27 -14.34 10.76
C ALA A 129 0.93 -14.75 11.38
N GLY A 130 0.96 -15.44 12.51
CA GLY A 130 -0.21 -16.01 13.19
C GLY A 130 -0.97 -17.00 12.31
N GLY A 131 -0.25 -17.75 11.47
CA GLY A 131 -0.83 -18.68 10.50
C GLY A 131 -1.57 -18.02 9.33
N LYS A 132 -1.45 -16.70 9.14
CA LYS A 132 -2.10 -15.96 8.06
C LYS A 132 -1.09 -15.18 7.22
N PRO A 133 -1.26 -15.07 5.90
CA PRO A 133 -0.40 -14.23 5.08
C PRO A 133 -0.59 -12.77 5.44
N ARG A 134 0.47 -11.98 5.57
CA ARG A 134 0.48 -10.54 5.91
C ARG A 134 1.35 -9.80 4.91
N ILE A 135 0.91 -8.63 4.48
CA ILE A 135 1.66 -7.79 3.55
C ILE A 135 2.46 -6.77 4.35
N VAL A 136 3.76 -6.70 4.08
CA VAL A 136 4.70 -5.84 4.80
C VAL A 136 5.54 -5.04 3.82
N LEU A 137 5.77 -3.77 4.13
CA LEU A 137 6.71 -2.91 3.42
C LEU A 137 8.07 -2.96 4.13
N TYR A 138 9.11 -3.24 3.35
CA TYR A 138 10.51 -3.15 3.75
C TYR A 138 11.21 -2.06 2.95
N SER A 139 12.19 -1.40 3.55
CA SER A 139 13.06 -0.45 2.86
C SER A 139 14.03 -1.20 1.94
N LYS A 140 14.22 -0.69 0.72
CA LYS A 140 15.24 -1.18 -0.24
C LYS A 140 16.62 -0.54 -0.02
N ARG A 141 16.62 0.65 0.57
CA ARG A 141 17.78 1.49 0.84
C ARG A 141 17.54 2.26 2.13
N PRO A 142 18.57 2.89 2.72
CA PRO A 142 18.35 3.81 3.82
C PRO A 142 17.39 4.93 3.40
N ILE A 143 16.46 5.29 4.29
CA ILE A 143 15.44 6.32 4.10
C ILE A 143 15.63 7.38 5.17
N GLU A 144 15.84 8.62 4.73
CA GLU A 144 16.05 9.75 5.62
C GLU A 144 14.73 10.34 6.14
N PRO A 145 14.74 10.97 7.33
CA PRO A 145 13.60 11.71 7.82
C PRO A 145 13.08 12.72 6.80
N GLY A 146 11.78 12.68 6.51
CA GLY A 146 11.13 13.56 5.55
C GLY A 146 11.01 12.99 4.14
N GLU A 147 11.64 11.86 3.82
CA GLU A 147 11.41 11.16 2.55
C GLU A 147 10.03 10.48 2.52
N GLU A 148 9.40 10.48 1.33
CA GLU A 148 8.12 9.80 1.11
C GLU A 148 8.35 8.30 0.93
N ILE A 149 7.64 7.49 1.72
CA ILE A 149 7.59 6.04 1.60
C ILE A 149 6.79 5.68 0.35
N THR A 150 7.46 5.06 -0.61
CA THR A 150 6.86 4.68 -1.90
C THR A 150 7.19 3.23 -2.23
N TYR A 151 6.29 2.57 -2.95
CA TYR A 151 6.53 1.22 -3.48
C TYR A 151 5.98 1.11 -4.89
N ASN A 152 6.43 0.09 -5.63
CA ASN A 152 5.87 -0.16 -6.95
C ASN A 152 4.57 -0.96 -6.82
N TYR A 153 3.49 -0.38 -7.33
CA TYR A 153 2.16 -0.99 -7.32
C TYR A 153 2.05 -2.24 -8.21
N ASN A 154 2.93 -2.36 -9.22
CA ASN A 154 2.94 -3.45 -10.19
C ASN A 154 1.56 -3.68 -10.83
N PHE A 155 0.94 -2.64 -11.39
CA PHE A 155 -0.22 -2.85 -12.26
C PHE A 155 0.21 -3.36 -13.61
N ASP A 156 -0.63 -4.23 -14.17
CA ASP A 156 -0.58 -4.58 -15.57
C ASP A 156 -0.91 -3.38 -16.42
N ILE A 157 -0.23 -3.28 -17.57
CA ILE A 157 -0.53 -2.23 -18.52
C ILE A 157 -1.85 -2.56 -19.22
N ASP A 158 -2.80 -1.64 -19.17
CA ASP A 158 -4.04 -1.68 -19.92
C ASP A 158 -3.73 -1.61 -21.42
N GLU A 159 -4.29 -2.59 -22.14
CA GLU A 159 -4.19 -2.69 -23.60
C GLU A 159 -4.83 -1.47 -24.27
N ASP A 160 -5.94 -0.97 -23.71
CA ASP A 160 -6.60 0.26 -24.16
C ASP A 160 -5.85 1.51 -23.63
N PRO A 161 -5.20 2.29 -24.52
CA PRO A 161 -4.47 3.49 -24.11
C PRO A 161 -5.33 4.57 -23.47
N THR A 162 -6.64 4.61 -23.77
CA THR A 162 -7.57 5.61 -23.20
C THR A 162 -7.85 5.39 -21.72
N LEU A 163 -7.54 4.19 -21.26
CA LEU A 163 -7.80 3.71 -19.92
C LEU A 163 -6.56 3.71 -19.02
N ARG A 164 -5.40 4.04 -19.57
CA ARG A 164 -4.15 4.18 -18.85
C ARG A 164 -4.15 5.39 -17.95
N ILE A 165 -3.48 5.23 -16.81
CA ILE A 165 -3.47 6.20 -15.73
C ILE A 165 -2.11 6.87 -15.70
N PRO A 166 -2.04 8.20 -15.90
CA PRO A 166 -0.76 8.90 -15.87
C PRO A 166 -0.06 8.74 -14.51
N CYS A 167 1.19 8.29 -14.55
CA CYS A 167 2.05 8.22 -13.37
C CYS A 167 2.62 9.60 -13.06
N ARG A 168 2.51 10.02 -11.80
CA ARG A 168 3.00 11.33 -11.30
C ARG A 168 4.11 11.19 -10.26
N CYS A 169 4.83 10.06 -10.26
CA CYS A 169 5.83 9.79 -9.24
C CYS A 169 7.08 10.69 -9.32
N GLY A 170 7.33 11.33 -10.46
CA GLY A 170 8.46 12.26 -10.63
C GLY A 170 9.85 11.60 -10.70
N SER A 171 9.93 10.26 -10.67
CA SER A 171 11.21 9.54 -10.81
C SER A 171 11.82 9.73 -12.20
N LYS A 172 13.15 9.64 -12.30
CA LYS A 172 13.87 9.79 -13.58
C LYS A 172 13.55 8.63 -14.52
N GLY A 173 13.42 7.43 -13.97
CA GLY A 173 12.98 6.21 -14.68
C GLY A 173 11.47 6.03 -14.76
N CYS A 174 10.66 7.10 -14.70
CA CYS A 174 9.21 6.99 -14.72
C CYS A 174 8.70 6.37 -16.03
N LYS A 175 7.85 5.33 -15.93
CA LYS A 175 7.24 4.65 -17.09
C LYS A 175 6.13 5.46 -17.77
N GLY A 176 5.75 6.61 -17.22
CA GLY A 176 4.69 7.47 -17.73
C GLY A 176 3.27 7.08 -17.29
N PHE A 177 3.00 5.79 -17.07
CA PHE A 177 1.70 5.29 -16.64
C PHE A 177 1.81 4.30 -15.47
N LEU A 178 0.76 4.22 -14.65
CA LEU A 178 0.67 3.29 -13.52
C LEU A 178 0.29 1.88 -13.99
N ASN A 179 -0.67 1.83 -14.91
CA ASN A 179 -1.18 0.70 -15.69
C ASN A 179 -1.09 1.07 -17.18
#